data_AF-A0A1M3MYK7-F1
#
_entry.id   AF-A0A1M3MYK7-F1
#
_cell.length_a   1.000
_cell.length_b   1.000
_cell.length_c   1.000
_cell.angle_alpha   90.00
_cell.angle_beta   90.00
_cell.angle_gamma   90.00
#
_symmetry.space_group_name_H-M   'P 1'
#
loop_
_entity.id
_entity.type
_entity.pdbx_description
1 polymer ?
#
loop_
_entity_poly.entity_id
_entity_poly.type
_entity_poly.pdbx_seq_one_letter_code
_entity_poly.pdbx_strand_id
1 'polypeptide(L)'
;MMKRPRSILVALFLFALWAFACVPEFSDDLALVTQPRILAVRAEPAEARAGQRVTLTALVAAPPGASSASERLEWAMCLARKPLTELGPVAHECIDRFGAGGEIFQRLGRGPSVSATIPSDACNRFGPLTPPATAGGVAGRPVDPDLSGGYHQPLVLGNETGTALGSVRLTCGVIGVPSTEAARYGQGYRPNENPEIDRLEITSGSVRTIEPGTERPGANVPAGARVDLRVVWAACPRAPACGDGLCTSGENQSTCAADCRDAPRGCTGAETYLWANPDTRKVEERREGVTVSWFASAGSFAEEQTGRSERDVDVSHGSNVWTAPSAPATVHVWVVLRDDRGGVGFREYLLRVD
;
A
#
# COMPACT_ATOMS: atom_id res chain seq x y z
N MET A 1 15.86 44.68 67.58
CA MET A 1 16.24 43.30 67.22
C MET A 1 15.08 42.66 66.47
N MET A 2 15.28 42.34 65.17
CA MET A 2 14.48 41.42 64.30
C MET A 2 12.99 41.78 64.05
N LYS A 3 12.36 41.60 62.88
CA LYS A 3 12.75 41.14 61.53
C LYS A 3 11.63 41.63 60.57
N ARG A 4 12.01 42.22 59.42
CA ARG A 4 11.09 42.58 58.31
C ARG A 4 10.68 41.33 57.50
N PRO A 5 9.53 41.36 56.81
CA PRO A 5 8.89 40.20 56.18
C PRO A 5 9.53 39.89 54.82
N ARG A 6 9.78 38.61 54.54
CA ARG A 6 10.29 38.14 53.23
C ARG A 6 9.70 36.78 52.90
N SER A 7 8.44 36.71 52.49
CA SER A 7 7.88 35.43 51.99
C SER A 7 6.79 35.52 50.92
N ILE A 8 6.43 36.70 50.39
CA ILE A 8 5.28 36.81 49.46
C ILE A 8 5.70 37.05 47.99
N LEU A 9 6.98 37.30 47.69
CA LEU A 9 7.41 37.62 46.32
C LEU A 9 7.93 36.44 45.47
N VAL A 10 7.99 35.21 46.02
CA VAL A 10 8.47 34.03 45.26
C VAL A 10 7.31 33.23 44.63
N ALA A 11 6.09 33.36 45.15
CA ALA A 11 4.94 32.60 44.65
C ALA A 11 4.37 33.13 43.32
N LEU A 12 4.61 34.40 42.97
CA LEU A 12 4.10 34.98 41.71
C LEU A 12 4.99 34.71 40.50
N PHE A 13 6.26 34.31 40.68
CA PHE A 13 7.19 34.09 39.58
C PHE A 13 7.12 32.68 38.98
N LEU A 14 6.60 31.69 39.70
CA LEU A 14 6.43 30.32 39.18
C LEU A 14 5.15 30.11 38.36
N PHE A 15 4.14 30.96 38.51
CA PHE A 15 2.89 30.83 37.74
C PHE A 15 2.98 31.44 36.33
N ALA A 16 3.96 32.32 36.08
CA ALA A 16 4.14 32.98 34.78
C ALA A 16 4.92 32.13 33.75
N LEU A 17 5.61 31.06 34.18
CA LEU A 17 6.42 30.19 33.32
C LEU A 17 5.68 28.96 32.77
N TRP A 18 4.42 28.73 33.18
CA TRP A 18 3.58 27.64 32.67
C TRP A 18 2.72 28.02 31.45
N ALA A 19 2.73 29.29 31.03
CA ALA A 19 1.91 29.78 29.92
C ALA A 19 2.59 29.71 28.54
N PHE A 20 3.86 29.29 28.45
CA PHE A 20 4.63 29.21 27.20
C PHE A 20 5.15 27.81 26.88
N ALA A 21 4.56 26.76 27.47
CA ALA A 21 4.71 25.42 26.91
C ALA A 21 3.78 25.32 25.69
N CYS A 22 4.18 25.94 24.57
CA CYS A 22 3.67 25.53 23.27
C CYS A 22 4.11 24.08 23.09
N VAL A 23 3.20 23.14 23.40
CA VAL A 23 3.31 21.80 22.84
C VAL A 23 3.31 22.04 21.33
N PRO A 24 4.40 21.73 20.60
CA PRO A 24 4.35 21.80 19.15
C PRO A 24 3.18 20.91 18.72
N GLU A 25 2.18 21.54 18.12
CA GLU A 25 1.10 20.80 17.49
C GLU A 25 1.77 20.05 16.35
N PHE A 26 1.94 18.74 16.52
CA PHE A 26 2.40 17.85 15.46
C PHE A 26 1.27 17.75 14.42
N SER A 27 1.05 18.81 13.66
CA SER A 27 0.18 18.79 12.48
C SER A 27 1.01 18.25 11.31
N ASP A 28 1.44 17.00 11.40
CA ASP A 28 1.99 16.30 10.25
C ASP A 28 0.80 15.96 9.34
N ASP A 29 0.42 16.89 8.45
CA ASP A 29 -0.49 16.59 7.34
C ASP A 29 0.24 15.60 6.42
N LEU A 30 -0.04 14.31 6.60
CA LEU A 30 0.67 13.24 5.89
C LEU A 30 0.32 13.22 4.41
N ALA A 31 -0.80 13.86 4.02
CA ALA A 31 -1.22 14.05 2.64
C ALA A 31 -0.45 15.18 1.95
N LEU A 32 0.12 16.13 2.70
CA LEU A 32 0.91 17.22 2.12
C LEU A 32 2.34 16.76 1.77
N VAL A 33 2.72 16.93 0.50
CA VAL A 33 4.04 16.57 -0.04
C VAL A 33 4.87 17.84 -0.25
N THR A 34 5.64 18.22 0.77
CA THR A 34 6.56 19.37 0.71
C THR A 34 7.99 18.99 0.31
N GLN A 35 8.33 17.71 0.39
CA GLN A 35 9.65 17.16 0.05
C GLN A 35 9.51 15.81 -0.68
N PRO A 36 10.51 15.40 -1.48
CA PRO A 36 10.50 14.09 -2.12
C PRO A 36 10.31 12.95 -1.13
N ARG A 37 9.32 12.09 -1.36
CA ARG A 37 9.07 10.89 -0.54
C ARG A 37 8.45 9.77 -1.37
N ILE A 38 8.68 8.55 -0.93
CA ILE A 38 8.10 7.35 -1.52
C ILE A 38 6.68 7.18 -0.96
N LEU A 39 5.67 7.16 -1.83
CA LEU A 39 4.27 7.00 -1.44
C LEU A 39 3.78 5.56 -1.58
N ALA A 40 4.30 4.85 -2.57
CA ALA A 40 3.84 3.50 -2.88
C ALA A 40 4.92 2.67 -3.57
N VAL A 41 4.80 1.36 -3.42
CA VAL A 41 5.56 0.34 -4.15
C VAL A 41 4.54 -0.61 -4.76
N ARG A 42 4.59 -0.78 -6.07
CA ARG A 42 3.74 -1.71 -6.82
C ARG A 42 4.58 -2.87 -7.33
N ALA A 43 4.08 -4.09 -7.15
CA ALA A 43 4.63 -5.30 -7.76
C ALA A 43 3.75 -5.72 -8.94
N GLU A 44 4.36 -6.12 -10.05
CA GLU A 44 3.68 -6.68 -11.21
C GLU A 44 4.32 -8.03 -11.56
N PRO A 45 3.58 -9.16 -11.43
CA PRO A 45 2.23 -9.27 -10.86
C PRO A 45 2.15 -8.88 -9.38
N ALA A 46 0.94 -8.56 -8.89
CA ALA A 46 0.70 -8.19 -7.50
C ALA A 46 0.96 -9.34 -6.53
N GLU A 47 0.74 -10.58 -7.01
CA GLU A 47 1.05 -11.81 -6.29
C GLU A 47 1.90 -12.75 -7.15
N ALA A 48 2.95 -13.32 -6.56
CA ALA A 48 3.94 -14.10 -7.28
C ALA A 48 4.31 -15.41 -6.55
N ARG A 49 4.62 -16.45 -7.33
CA ARG A 49 5.17 -17.72 -6.84
C ARG A 49 6.67 -17.58 -6.55
N ALA A 50 7.20 -18.47 -5.70
CA ALA A 50 8.63 -18.64 -5.55
C ALA A 50 9.29 -18.94 -6.92
N GLY A 51 10.40 -18.27 -7.23
CA GLY A 51 11.09 -18.35 -8.52
C GLY A 51 10.47 -17.54 -9.66
N GLN A 52 9.31 -16.92 -9.47
CA GLN A 52 8.67 -16.07 -10.49
C GLN A 52 9.36 -14.70 -10.57
N ARG A 53 9.40 -14.13 -11.78
CA ARG A 53 9.86 -12.75 -11.99
C ARG A 53 8.74 -11.76 -11.70
N VAL A 54 9.09 -10.66 -11.04
CA VAL A 54 8.23 -9.52 -10.78
C VAL A 54 8.93 -8.23 -11.21
N THR A 55 8.16 -7.24 -11.62
CA THR A 55 8.60 -5.86 -11.78
C THR A 55 8.13 -5.06 -10.59
N LEU A 56 9.04 -4.32 -9.96
CA LEU A 56 8.78 -3.48 -8.81
C LEU A 56 8.91 -2.02 -9.21
N THR A 57 7.92 -1.20 -8.91
CA THR A 57 7.89 0.21 -9.28
C THR A 57 7.52 1.06 -8.08
N ALA A 58 8.31 2.10 -7.79
CA ALA A 58 8.01 3.05 -6.73
C ALA A 58 7.31 4.29 -7.28
N LEU A 59 6.26 4.74 -6.58
CA LEU A 59 5.75 6.09 -6.73
C LEU A 59 6.55 7.01 -5.80
N VAL A 60 7.37 7.87 -6.38
CA VAL A 60 8.08 8.93 -5.66
C VAL A 60 7.38 10.24 -5.93
N ALA A 61 6.69 10.77 -4.92
CA ALA A 61 6.10 12.08 -5.03
C ALA A 61 7.14 13.13 -4.67
N ALA A 62 7.17 14.19 -5.47
CA ALA A 62 8.05 15.32 -5.27
C ALA A 62 7.29 16.60 -5.70
N PRO A 63 7.51 17.72 -5.00
CA PRO A 63 6.95 18.99 -5.45
C PRO A 63 7.53 19.36 -6.84
N PRO A 64 6.84 20.23 -7.61
CA PRO A 64 7.35 20.75 -8.87
C PRO A 64 8.82 21.18 -8.79
N GLY A 65 9.65 20.66 -9.70
CA GLY A 65 11.08 21.01 -9.80
C GLY A 65 12.05 20.14 -8.99
N ALA A 66 11.58 19.13 -8.25
CA ALA A 66 12.42 18.27 -7.39
C ALA A 66 12.70 16.85 -7.98
N SER A 67 12.94 16.76 -9.29
CA SER A 67 12.73 15.52 -10.09
C SER A 67 13.82 14.42 -10.07
N SER A 68 14.87 14.48 -9.24
CA SER A 68 15.99 13.50 -9.30
C SER A 68 16.00 12.44 -8.19
N ALA A 69 14.96 12.39 -7.34
CA ALA A 69 14.92 11.46 -6.20
C ALA A 69 14.69 10.00 -6.63
N SER A 70 13.89 9.77 -7.67
CA SER A 70 13.50 8.43 -8.12
C SER A 70 14.64 7.66 -8.82
N GLU A 71 15.52 8.36 -9.54
CA GLU A 71 16.66 7.76 -10.25
C GLU A 71 17.72 7.17 -9.31
N ARG A 72 17.74 7.62 -8.06
CA ARG A 72 18.75 7.24 -7.05
C ARG A 72 18.24 6.23 -6.04
N LEU A 73 17.00 5.72 -6.21
CA LEU A 73 16.46 4.67 -5.36
C LEU A 73 17.26 3.39 -5.50
N GLU A 74 17.73 2.85 -4.37
CA GLU A 74 18.25 1.49 -4.28
C GLU A 74 17.16 0.54 -3.82
N TRP A 75 17.23 -0.72 -4.26
CA TRP A 75 16.24 -1.74 -3.94
C TRP A 75 16.90 -3.01 -3.39
N ALA A 76 16.25 -3.61 -2.39
CA ALA A 76 16.60 -4.93 -1.88
C ALA A 76 15.36 -5.72 -1.43
N MET A 77 15.42 -7.04 -1.58
CA MET A 77 14.57 -7.96 -0.83
C MET A 77 15.19 -8.22 0.55
N CYS A 78 14.37 -8.09 1.59
CA CYS A 78 14.73 -8.51 2.93
C CYS A 78 14.65 -10.03 3.02
N LEU A 79 15.75 -10.66 3.38
CA LEU A 79 15.88 -12.09 3.58
C LEU A 79 15.90 -12.45 5.08
N ALA A 80 15.96 -11.48 5.99
CA ALA A 80 15.85 -11.74 7.42
C ALA A 80 14.41 -12.13 7.79
N ARG A 81 14.26 -13.23 8.55
CA ARG A 81 12.97 -13.57 9.16
C ARG A 81 12.75 -12.67 10.36
N LYS A 82 11.55 -12.11 10.49
CA LYS A 82 11.18 -11.28 11.65
C LYS A 82 11.09 -12.15 12.92
N PRO A 83 11.86 -11.86 13.98
CA PRO A 83 11.69 -12.49 15.29
C PRO A 83 10.27 -12.28 15.84
N LEU A 84 9.75 -13.25 16.59
CA LEU A 84 8.39 -13.15 17.19
C LEU A 84 8.25 -12.01 18.21
N THR A 85 9.38 -11.56 18.77
CA THR A 85 9.45 -10.44 19.71
C THR A 85 9.45 -9.07 19.01
N GLU A 86 9.60 -9.03 17.68
CA GLU A 86 9.64 -7.79 16.92
C GLU A 86 8.26 -7.41 16.37
N LEU A 87 7.88 -6.16 16.60
CA LEU A 87 6.69 -5.54 16.04
C LEU A 87 6.93 -5.10 14.60
N GLY A 88 5.85 -4.75 13.90
CA GLY A 88 5.93 -4.25 12.52
C GLY A 88 5.96 -5.34 11.45
N PRO A 89 5.98 -4.95 10.17
CA PRO A 89 5.80 -5.89 9.05
C PRO A 89 7.09 -6.59 8.60
N VAL A 90 8.27 -6.08 8.98
CA VAL A 90 9.59 -6.59 8.57
C VAL A 90 10.51 -6.71 9.77
N ALA A 91 11.61 -7.48 9.65
CA ALA A 91 12.66 -7.49 10.66
C ALA A 91 13.34 -6.11 10.75
N HIS A 92 13.54 -5.56 11.95
CA HIS A 92 14.13 -4.21 12.10
C HIS A 92 15.51 -4.11 11.46
N GLU A 93 16.28 -5.20 11.51
CA GLU A 93 17.60 -5.30 10.86
C GLU A 93 17.56 -4.97 9.36
N CYS A 94 16.46 -5.28 8.67
CA CYS A 94 16.31 -4.96 7.26
C CYS A 94 16.15 -3.45 7.00
N ILE A 95 15.74 -2.67 8.00
CA ILE A 95 15.65 -1.21 7.93
C ILE A 95 17.00 -0.62 8.36
N ASP A 96 17.46 -0.99 9.55
CA ASP A 96 18.62 -0.35 10.19
C ASP A 96 19.93 -0.60 9.44
N ARG A 97 20.05 -1.75 8.77
CA ARG A 97 21.25 -2.13 8.00
C ARG A 97 21.10 -1.86 6.50
N PHE A 98 19.99 -1.29 6.06
CA PHE A 98 19.83 -0.94 4.64
C PHE A 98 20.96 0.02 4.22
N GLY A 99 21.51 -0.16 3.02
CA GLY A 99 22.71 0.56 2.58
C GLY A 99 24.03 -0.04 3.05
N ALA A 100 24.15 -0.52 4.30
CA ALA A 100 25.37 -1.15 4.83
C ALA A 100 25.65 -2.55 4.24
N GLY A 101 24.62 -3.20 3.70
CA GLY A 101 24.73 -4.53 3.10
C GLY A 101 24.75 -5.68 4.12
N GLY A 102 24.95 -6.90 3.62
CA GLY A 102 24.93 -8.12 4.41
C GLY A 102 24.15 -9.24 3.71
N GLU A 103 24.30 -10.47 4.21
CA GLU A 103 23.64 -11.67 3.67
C GLU A 103 22.11 -11.68 3.86
N ILE A 104 21.60 -10.74 4.67
CA ILE A 104 20.16 -10.53 4.89
C ILE A 104 19.48 -9.81 3.72
N PHE A 105 20.23 -9.35 2.70
CA PHE A 105 19.68 -8.62 1.57
C PHE A 105 20.02 -9.30 0.26
N GLN A 106 19.00 -9.45 -0.60
CA GLN A 106 19.20 -9.64 -2.03
C GLN A 106 19.04 -8.28 -2.71
N ARG A 107 20.15 -7.68 -3.16
CA ARG A 107 20.15 -6.41 -3.89
C ARG A 107 19.52 -6.58 -5.27
N LEU A 108 18.65 -5.65 -5.67
CA LEU A 108 17.86 -5.74 -6.91
C LEU A 108 18.27 -4.72 -7.97
N GLY A 109 18.97 -3.66 -7.58
CA GLY A 109 19.44 -2.62 -8.49
C GLY A 109 19.02 -1.22 -8.04
N ARG A 110 19.02 -0.29 -8.99
CA ARG A 110 18.68 1.12 -8.77
C ARG A 110 17.71 1.66 -9.81
N GLY A 111 16.98 2.71 -9.43
CA GLY A 111 16.08 3.46 -10.31
C GLY A 111 14.61 3.41 -9.86
N PRO A 112 13.71 4.04 -10.63
CA PRO A 112 12.28 4.11 -10.28
C PRO A 112 11.58 2.74 -10.36
N SER A 113 12.15 1.82 -11.15
CA SER A 113 11.66 0.45 -11.31
C SER A 113 12.81 -0.54 -11.45
N VAL A 114 12.63 -1.74 -10.91
CA VAL A 114 13.59 -2.85 -10.99
C VAL A 114 12.87 -4.16 -11.29
N SER A 115 13.55 -5.09 -11.95
CA SER A 115 13.07 -6.47 -12.11
C SER A 115 13.74 -7.38 -11.08
N ALA A 116 12.96 -8.27 -10.46
CA ALA A 116 13.44 -9.20 -9.45
C ALA A 116 12.87 -10.59 -9.65
N THR A 117 13.58 -11.61 -9.17
CA THR A 117 13.07 -12.98 -9.07
C THR A 117 12.80 -13.28 -7.61
N ILE A 118 11.59 -13.74 -7.29
CA ILE A 118 11.22 -14.16 -5.93
C ILE A 118 12.12 -15.35 -5.52
N PRO A 119 12.74 -15.34 -4.33
CA PRO A 119 13.55 -16.45 -3.86
C PRO A 119 12.80 -17.78 -3.90
N SER A 120 13.47 -18.86 -4.30
CA SER A 120 12.86 -20.19 -4.40
C SER A 120 12.43 -20.76 -3.04
N ASP A 121 13.04 -20.29 -1.95
CA ASP A 121 12.73 -20.64 -0.56
C ASP A 121 11.75 -19.65 0.11
N ALA A 122 11.18 -18.70 -0.62
CA ALA A 122 10.33 -17.64 -0.06
C ALA A 122 9.17 -18.19 0.79
N CYS A 123 8.52 -19.28 0.34
CA CYS A 123 7.42 -19.90 1.09
C CYS A 123 7.86 -20.65 2.34
N ASN A 124 9.12 -21.11 2.43
CA ASN A 124 9.69 -21.68 3.65
C ASN A 124 10.09 -20.56 4.64
N ARG A 125 10.50 -19.41 4.11
CA ARG A 125 11.05 -18.31 4.90
C ARG A 125 9.97 -17.38 5.45
N PHE A 126 9.02 -17.02 4.59
CA PHE A 126 7.97 -16.03 4.84
C PHE A 126 6.56 -16.60 4.70
N GLY A 127 6.43 -17.87 4.34
CA GLY A 127 5.15 -18.52 4.06
C GLY A 127 4.75 -19.59 5.10
N PRO A 128 3.78 -20.43 4.72
CA PRO A 128 3.22 -21.45 5.58
C PRO A 128 4.09 -22.72 5.67
N LEU A 129 5.09 -22.87 4.79
CA LEU A 129 5.94 -24.06 4.80
C LEU A 129 6.95 -23.97 5.95
N THR A 130 7.15 -25.09 6.65
CA THR A 130 8.08 -25.17 7.76
C THR A 130 9.52 -24.91 7.29
N PRO A 131 10.21 -23.89 7.83
CA PRO A 131 11.62 -23.67 7.55
C PRO A 131 12.45 -24.92 7.91
N PRO A 132 13.41 -25.32 7.07
CA PRO A 132 14.28 -26.44 7.39
C PRO A 132 15.06 -26.17 8.68
N ALA A 133 15.36 -27.24 9.42
CA ALA A 133 16.23 -27.14 10.59
C ALA A 133 17.64 -26.72 10.16
N THR A 134 18.26 -25.80 10.92
CA THR A 134 19.71 -25.60 10.83
C THR A 134 20.42 -26.85 11.33
N ALA A 135 21.66 -27.13 10.88
CA ALA A 135 22.40 -28.33 11.26
C ALA A 135 22.46 -28.51 12.79
N GLY A 136 21.83 -29.57 13.30
CA GLY A 136 21.74 -29.88 14.74
C GLY A 136 20.64 -29.12 15.52
N GLY A 137 19.84 -28.29 14.86
CA GLY A 137 18.74 -27.52 15.47
C GLY A 137 17.35 -28.12 15.24
N VAL A 138 16.34 -27.45 15.80
CA VAL A 138 14.93 -27.74 15.49
C VAL A 138 14.48 -26.96 14.25
N ALA A 139 13.51 -27.51 13.53
CA ALA A 139 12.87 -26.80 12.43
C ALA A 139 12.22 -25.50 12.93
N GLY A 140 12.28 -24.44 12.12
CA GLY A 140 11.65 -23.18 12.47
C GLY A 140 10.13 -23.28 12.45
N ARG A 141 9.44 -22.36 13.13
CA ARG A 141 7.98 -22.23 13.02
C ARG A 141 7.61 -21.56 11.68
N PRO A 142 6.56 -22.00 10.98
CA PRO A 142 5.96 -21.26 9.86
C PRO A 142 5.52 -19.83 10.23
N VAL A 143 5.33 -18.99 9.21
CA VAL A 143 4.75 -17.65 9.37
C VAL A 143 3.22 -17.78 9.40
N ASP A 144 2.57 -16.93 10.21
CA ASP A 144 1.10 -16.82 10.19
C ASP A 144 0.66 -15.93 9.04
N PRO A 145 -0.44 -16.25 8.35
CA PRO A 145 -0.94 -15.39 7.29
C PRO A 145 -1.41 -14.03 7.82
N ASP A 146 -1.45 -13.04 6.94
CA ASP A 146 -2.14 -11.77 7.23
C ASP A 146 -3.68 -11.95 7.28
N LEU A 147 -4.40 -10.86 7.54
CA LEU A 147 -5.86 -10.87 7.65
C LEU A 147 -6.58 -11.32 6.36
N SER A 148 -5.92 -11.26 5.20
CA SER A 148 -6.44 -11.74 3.92
C SER A 148 -6.01 -13.18 3.60
N GLY A 149 -5.29 -13.85 4.50
CA GLY A 149 -4.72 -15.18 4.27
C GLY A 149 -3.37 -15.19 3.55
N GLY A 150 -2.76 -14.02 3.33
CA GLY A 150 -1.57 -13.84 2.50
C GLY A 150 -0.24 -13.94 3.25
N TYR A 151 0.83 -14.15 2.47
CA TYR A 151 2.21 -14.13 2.92
C TYR A 151 3.00 -13.17 2.05
N HIS A 152 4.08 -12.59 2.55
CA HIS A 152 4.76 -11.47 1.88
C HIS A 152 6.27 -11.61 1.88
N GLN A 153 6.89 -11.41 0.71
CA GLN A 153 8.32 -11.16 0.58
C GLN A 153 8.57 -9.68 0.85
N PRO A 154 9.26 -9.29 1.95
CA PRO A 154 9.45 -7.89 2.25
C PRO A 154 10.49 -7.25 1.33
N LEU A 155 10.26 -5.98 1.00
CA LEU A 155 11.13 -5.13 0.21
C LEU A 155 11.56 -3.93 1.05
N VAL A 156 12.81 -3.53 0.86
CA VAL A 156 13.34 -2.29 1.39
C VAL A 156 13.93 -1.52 0.24
N LEU A 157 13.56 -0.24 0.16
CA LEU A 157 14.03 0.66 -0.87
C LEU A 157 14.29 2.03 -0.26
N GLY A 158 15.18 2.78 -0.87
CA GLY A 158 15.50 4.10 -0.34
C GLY A 158 16.69 4.73 -1.03
N ASN A 159 17.01 5.92 -0.58
CA ASN A 159 18.14 6.71 -1.01
C ASN A 159 18.59 7.57 0.19
N GLU A 160 19.34 8.64 -0.05
CA GLU A 160 19.76 9.55 1.02
C GLU A 160 18.62 10.34 1.69
N THR A 161 17.42 10.41 1.08
CA THR A 161 16.25 11.10 1.67
C THR A 161 15.46 10.21 2.62
N GLY A 162 15.71 8.90 2.62
CA GLY A 162 15.07 7.98 3.54
C GLY A 162 14.90 6.57 3.00
N THR A 163 14.38 5.71 3.88
CA THR A 163 14.05 4.30 3.59
C THR A 163 12.55 4.12 3.65
N ALA A 164 12.01 3.33 2.73
CA ALA A 164 10.63 2.90 2.70
C ALA A 164 10.56 1.37 2.69
N LEU A 165 9.36 0.87 3.00
CA LEU A 165 9.03 -0.55 2.96
C LEU A 165 8.03 -0.81 1.84
N GLY A 166 8.18 -1.96 1.21
CA GLY A 166 7.19 -2.54 0.32
C GLY A 166 7.11 -4.05 0.56
N SER A 167 6.24 -4.71 -0.18
CA SER A 167 6.18 -6.17 -0.20
C SER A 167 5.70 -6.69 -1.54
N VAL A 168 5.95 -7.97 -1.77
CA VAL A 168 5.28 -8.75 -2.82
C VAL A 168 4.49 -9.85 -2.16
N ARG A 169 3.19 -9.95 -2.46
CA ARG A 169 2.37 -11.05 -1.97
C ARG A 169 2.84 -12.36 -2.60
N LEU A 170 2.94 -13.40 -1.80
CA LEU A 170 3.44 -14.71 -2.19
C LEU A 170 2.30 -15.71 -2.39
N THR A 171 2.32 -16.43 -3.51
CA THR A 171 1.49 -17.61 -3.71
C THR A 171 2.19 -18.85 -3.12
N CYS A 172 1.80 -19.23 -1.91
CA CYS A 172 2.41 -20.37 -1.17
C CYS A 172 1.48 -21.56 -0.92
N GLY A 173 0.26 -21.54 -1.48
CA GLY A 173 -0.76 -22.56 -1.22
C GLY A 173 -1.36 -22.46 0.18
N VAL A 174 -2.20 -23.42 0.55
CA VAL A 174 -2.90 -23.47 1.84
C VAL A 174 -2.45 -24.68 2.65
N ILE A 175 -2.31 -24.50 3.96
CA ILE A 175 -1.98 -25.57 4.91
C ILE A 175 -2.98 -25.51 6.05
N GLY A 176 -3.32 -26.65 6.64
CA GLY A 176 -4.18 -26.71 7.82
C GLY A 176 -5.68 -26.81 7.51
N VAL A 177 -6.08 -26.95 6.25
CA VAL A 177 -7.45 -27.24 5.82
C VAL A 177 -7.61 -28.70 5.37
N PRO A 178 -8.81 -29.31 5.44
CA PRO A 178 -9.08 -30.65 4.90
C PRO A 178 -8.77 -30.75 3.40
N SER A 179 -8.49 -31.97 2.92
CA SER A 179 -8.12 -32.21 1.51
C SER A 179 -9.17 -31.74 0.50
N THR A 180 -10.45 -31.84 0.83
CA THR A 180 -11.56 -31.34 0.00
C THR A 180 -11.53 -29.83 -0.13
N GLU A 181 -11.26 -29.11 0.96
CA GLU A 181 -11.10 -27.65 0.96
C GLU A 181 -9.84 -27.22 0.22
N ALA A 182 -8.73 -27.94 0.41
CA ALA A 182 -7.48 -27.68 -0.33
C ALA A 182 -7.67 -27.86 -1.84
N ALA A 183 -8.44 -28.87 -2.28
CA ALA A 183 -8.77 -29.08 -3.69
C ALA A 183 -9.65 -27.95 -4.23
N ARG A 184 -10.67 -27.51 -3.47
CA ARG A 184 -11.50 -26.36 -3.82
C ARG A 184 -10.67 -25.09 -3.99
N TYR A 185 -9.78 -24.82 -3.04
CA TYR A 185 -8.84 -23.69 -3.13
C TYR A 185 -7.95 -23.81 -4.37
N GLY A 186 -7.30 -24.96 -4.59
CA GLY A 186 -6.40 -25.14 -5.73
C GLY A 186 -7.06 -24.95 -7.10
N GLN A 187 -8.34 -25.29 -7.23
CA GLN A 187 -9.10 -25.13 -8.48
C GLN A 187 -9.66 -23.72 -8.66
N GLY A 188 -10.03 -23.03 -7.59
CA GLY A 188 -10.72 -21.73 -7.63
C GLY A 188 -9.85 -20.52 -7.30
N TYR A 189 -8.77 -20.67 -6.54
CA TYR A 189 -7.94 -19.55 -6.10
C TYR A 189 -7.18 -18.91 -7.25
N ARG A 190 -7.17 -17.57 -7.27
CA ARG A 190 -6.45 -16.76 -8.26
C ARG A 190 -5.48 -15.80 -7.59
N PRO A 191 -4.27 -15.62 -8.16
CA PRO A 191 -3.35 -14.59 -7.71
C PRO A 191 -4.02 -13.22 -7.73
N ASN A 192 -3.67 -12.37 -6.76
CA ASN A 192 -4.19 -11.02 -6.69
C ASN A 192 -3.84 -10.19 -7.95
N GLU A 193 -4.72 -9.26 -8.29
CA GLU A 193 -4.46 -8.19 -9.28
C GLU A 193 -4.21 -6.86 -8.58
N ASN A 194 -3.48 -5.94 -9.22
CA ASN A 194 -3.40 -4.59 -8.69
C ASN A 194 -4.71 -3.84 -8.97
N PRO A 195 -5.26 -3.07 -8.02
CA PRO A 195 -6.38 -2.20 -8.29
C PRO A 195 -5.95 -1.11 -9.27
N GLU A 196 -6.83 -0.73 -10.19
CA GLU A 196 -6.55 0.31 -11.18
C GLU A 196 -7.50 1.50 -11.04
N ILE A 197 -6.92 2.69 -11.10
CA ILE A 197 -7.71 3.93 -11.21
C ILE A 197 -8.18 4.03 -12.67
N ASP A 198 -9.49 3.89 -12.86
CA ASP A 198 -10.16 4.10 -14.15
C ASP A 198 -10.16 5.59 -14.48
N ARG A 199 -10.59 6.43 -13.53
CA ARG A 199 -10.60 7.89 -13.68
C ARG A 199 -10.65 8.63 -12.36
N LEU A 200 -10.26 9.90 -12.40
CA LEU A 200 -10.47 10.88 -11.34
C LEU A 200 -11.43 11.94 -11.83
N GLU A 201 -12.46 12.24 -11.05
CA GLU A 201 -13.43 13.29 -11.32
C GLU A 201 -13.30 14.42 -10.30
N ILE A 202 -13.51 15.66 -10.74
CA ILE A 202 -13.58 16.86 -9.92
C ILE A 202 -14.96 17.51 -10.09
N THR A 203 -15.59 17.86 -8.96
CA THR A 203 -16.87 18.57 -8.93
C THR A 203 -16.68 19.96 -8.37
N SER A 204 -16.99 20.96 -9.20
CA SER A 204 -17.02 22.38 -8.83
C SER A 204 -18.15 23.04 -9.61
N GLY A 205 -19.39 22.87 -9.14
CA GLY A 205 -20.62 23.23 -9.86
C GLY A 205 -21.03 22.20 -10.92
N SER A 206 -20.08 21.67 -11.70
CA SER A 206 -20.27 20.54 -12.61
C SER A 206 -19.16 19.49 -12.44
N VAL A 207 -19.48 18.24 -12.80
CA VAL A 207 -18.55 17.10 -12.77
C VAL A 207 -17.69 17.10 -14.03
N ARG A 208 -16.38 16.95 -13.87
CA ARG A 208 -15.40 16.84 -14.97
C ARG A 208 -14.39 15.74 -14.66
N THR A 209 -13.96 15.00 -15.67
CA THR A 209 -12.83 14.05 -15.54
C THR A 209 -11.51 14.81 -15.65
N ILE A 210 -10.54 14.46 -14.79
CA ILE A 210 -9.18 14.98 -14.82
C ILE A 210 -8.31 13.95 -15.53
N GLU A 211 -7.63 14.38 -16.59
CA GLU A 211 -6.65 13.56 -17.27
C GLU A 211 -5.41 13.34 -16.40
N PRO A 212 -4.90 12.09 -16.27
CA PRO A 212 -3.67 11.83 -15.55
C PRO A 212 -2.46 12.42 -16.28
N GLY A 213 -1.47 12.87 -15.51
CA GLY A 213 -0.23 13.42 -16.05
C GLY A 213 0.40 14.46 -15.14
N THR A 214 1.67 14.74 -15.42
CA THR A 214 2.52 15.67 -14.65
C THR A 214 3.00 16.87 -15.47
N GLU A 215 2.74 16.88 -16.77
CA GLU A 215 3.27 17.91 -17.69
C GLU A 215 2.30 19.08 -17.93
N ARG A 216 0.99 18.81 -17.90
CA ARG A 216 -0.05 19.80 -18.23
C ARG A 216 -1.19 19.72 -17.23
N PRO A 217 -1.73 20.87 -16.77
CA PRO A 217 -2.87 20.86 -15.87
C PRO A 217 -4.08 20.19 -16.51
N GLY A 218 -4.63 19.16 -15.85
CA GLY A 218 -5.85 18.48 -16.24
C GLY A 218 -7.12 19.24 -15.82
N ALA A 219 -7.00 20.18 -14.87
CA ALA A 219 -8.08 21.08 -14.48
C ALA A 219 -7.55 22.41 -13.89
N ASN A 220 -8.38 23.45 -13.98
CA ASN A 220 -8.19 24.71 -13.26
C ASN A 220 -9.17 24.81 -12.10
N VAL A 221 -8.69 25.27 -10.95
CA VAL A 221 -9.43 25.41 -9.69
C VAL A 221 -9.18 26.81 -9.12
N PRO A 222 -10.20 27.57 -8.71
CA PRO A 222 -9.95 28.88 -8.10
C PRO A 222 -9.18 28.78 -6.78
N ALA A 223 -8.34 29.77 -6.49
CA ALA A 223 -7.64 29.87 -5.22
C ALA A 223 -8.59 29.79 -4.01
N GLY A 224 -8.25 28.96 -3.03
CA GLY A 224 -9.07 28.73 -1.83
C GLY A 224 -10.37 27.96 -2.06
N ALA A 225 -10.67 27.50 -3.28
CA ALA A 225 -11.89 26.76 -3.55
C ALA A 225 -11.88 25.38 -2.87
N ARG A 226 -13.07 24.95 -2.44
CA ARG A 226 -13.34 23.58 -1.98
C ARG A 226 -13.99 22.81 -3.12
N VAL A 227 -13.43 21.68 -3.49
CA VAL A 227 -13.91 20.83 -4.60
C VAL A 227 -14.02 19.39 -4.14
N ASP A 228 -15.01 18.67 -4.66
CA ASP A 228 -15.13 17.23 -4.43
C ASP A 228 -14.29 16.49 -5.47
N LEU A 229 -13.40 15.61 -5.00
CA LEU A 229 -12.68 14.66 -5.83
C LEU A 229 -13.31 13.29 -5.69
N ARG A 230 -13.49 12.58 -6.81
CA ARG A 230 -13.99 11.21 -6.85
C ARG A 230 -13.08 10.35 -7.70
N VAL A 231 -12.36 9.42 -7.08
CA VAL A 231 -11.60 8.40 -7.80
C VAL A 231 -12.52 7.22 -8.07
N VAL A 232 -12.50 6.70 -9.29
CA VAL A 232 -13.30 5.56 -9.73
C VAL A 232 -12.36 4.44 -10.17
N TRP A 233 -12.71 3.20 -9.83
CA TRP A 233 -12.03 1.97 -10.26
C TRP A 233 -13.04 0.98 -10.84
N ALA A 234 -12.52 -0.13 -11.38
CA ALA A 234 -13.36 -1.15 -12.02
C ALA A 234 -14.40 -1.74 -11.04
N ALA A 235 -15.63 -1.92 -11.52
CA ALA A 235 -16.62 -2.75 -10.83
C ALA A 235 -16.41 -4.20 -11.22
N CYS A 236 -16.14 -5.06 -10.24
CA CYS A 236 -15.87 -6.47 -10.50
C CYS A 236 -17.16 -7.27 -10.69
N PRO A 237 -17.21 -8.17 -11.70
CA PRO A 237 -18.33 -9.09 -11.87
C PRO A 237 -18.58 -9.91 -10.60
N ARG A 238 -19.85 -10.12 -10.29
CA ARG A 238 -20.29 -10.91 -9.11
C ARG A 238 -20.91 -12.25 -9.49
N ALA A 239 -21.23 -12.43 -10.76
CA ALA A 239 -21.75 -13.67 -11.29
C ALA A 239 -20.69 -14.28 -12.23
N PRO A 240 -20.44 -15.59 -12.13
CA PRO A 240 -19.47 -16.27 -12.99
C PRO A 240 -19.94 -16.22 -14.46
N ALA A 241 -19.03 -15.99 -15.39
CA ALA A 241 -19.32 -15.82 -16.81
C ALA A 241 -18.13 -16.27 -17.70
N CYS A 242 -18.05 -17.57 -17.96
CA CYS A 242 -16.97 -18.11 -18.79
C CYS A 242 -16.92 -17.51 -20.20
N GLY A 243 -15.71 -17.16 -20.62
CA GLY A 243 -15.37 -16.55 -21.91
C GLY A 243 -15.33 -15.02 -21.89
N ASP A 244 -15.46 -14.38 -20.73
CA ASP A 244 -15.38 -12.92 -20.57
C ASP A 244 -13.93 -12.41 -20.36
N GLY A 245 -12.95 -13.31 -20.31
CA GLY A 245 -11.54 -13.00 -20.12
C GLY A 245 -11.13 -12.76 -18.67
N LEU A 246 -12.05 -12.93 -17.72
CA LEU A 246 -11.78 -12.85 -16.28
C LEU A 246 -12.02 -14.22 -15.65
N CYS A 247 -11.31 -14.50 -14.57
CA CYS A 247 -11.60 -15.66 -13.74
C CYS A 247 -11.95 -15.18 -12.32
N THR A 248 -13.24 -15.01 -12.09
CA THR A 248 -13.85 -14.43 -10.90
C THR A 248 -14.47 -15.49 -9.98
N SER A 249 -15.13 -15.06 -8.90
CA SER A 249 -15.72 -15.99 -7.93
C SER A 249 -16.77 -16.90 -8.57
N GLY A 250 -16.72 -18.20 -8.23
CA GLY A 250 -17.54 -19.24 -8.84
C GLY A 250 -16.94 -19.87 -10.09
N GLU A 251 -15.85 -19.34 -10.64
CA GLU A 251 -15.17 -19.86 -11.82
C GLU A 251 -13.94 -20.69 -11.45
N ASN A 252 -13.72 -21.81 -12.13
CA ASN A 252 -12.61 -22.70 -11.83
C ASN A 252 -11.98 -23.33 -13.07
N GLN A 253 -10.78 -23.89 -12.91
CA GLN A 253 -9.99 -24.48 -14.01
C GLN A 253 -10.67 -25.66 -14.74
N SER A 254 -11.69 -26.26 -14.11
CA SER A 254 -12.41 -27.43 -14.65
C SER A 254 -13.68 -27.03 -15.40
N THR A 255 -14.52 -26.16 -14.83
CA THR A 255 -15.80 -25.74 -15.42
C THR A 255 -15.68 -24.48 -16.27
N CYS A 256 -14.61 -23.71 -16.10
CA CYS A 256 -14.37 -22.42 -16.74
C CYS A 256 -12.92 -22.32 -17.26
N ALA A 257 -12.50 -23.36 -17.98
CA ALA A 257 -11.11 -23.51 -18.39
C ALA A 257 -10.59 -22.39 -19.32
N ALA A 258 -11.48 -21.78 -20.10
CA ALA A 258 -11.14 -20.74 -21.06
C ALA A 258 -10.45 -19.54 -20.39
N ASP A 259 -10.94 -19.09 -19.25
CA ASP A 259 -10.40 -17.93 -18.54
C ASP A 259 -9.49 -18.33 -17.36
N CYS A 260 -9.70 -19.51 -16.77
CA CYS A 260 -9.09 -19.85 -15.49
C CYS A 260 -7.84 -20.74 -15.54
N ARG A 261 -7.53 -21.40 -16.66
CA ARG A 261 -6.52 -22.49 -16.68
C ARG A 261 -5.08 -22.01 -16.87
N ASP A 262 -4.83 -21.22 -17.91
CA ASP A 262 -3.45 -20.97 -18.38
C ASP A 262 -2.85 -19.71 -17.77
N ALA A 263 -3.57 -18.59 -17.82
CA ALA A 263 -3.15 -17.31 -17.29
C ALA A 263 -4.37 -16.58 -16.69
N PRO A 264 -4.91 -17.07 -15.57
CA PRO A 264 -6.10 -16.48 -15.01
C PRO A 264 -5.84 -15.03 -14.61
N ARG A 265 -6.81 -14.17 -14.94
CA ARG A 265 -6.79 -12.76 -14.58
C ARG A 265 -7.96 -12.45 -13.67
N GLY A 266 -7.66 -11.76 -12.58
CA GLY A 266 -8.68 -11.20 -11.69
C GLY A 266 -9.23 -9.89 -12.23
N CYS A 267 -10.04 -9.23 -11.41
CA CYS A 267 -10.53 -7.89 -11.70
C CYS A 267 -9.63 -6.83 -11.05
N THR A 268 -9.42 -5.70 -11.72
CA THR A 268 -8.59 -4.58 -11.21
C THR A 268 -9.35 -3.64 -10.26
N GLY A 269 -10.33 -4.18 -9.55
CA GLY A 269 -11.17 -3.46 -8.59
C GLY A 269 -11.26 -4.22 -7.27
N ALA A 270 -12.36 -4.08 -6.55
CA ALA A 270 -12.61 -4.85 -5.34
C ALA A 270 -13.14 -6.25 -5.69
N GLU A 271 -12.25 -7.21 -5.94
CA GLU A 271 -12.60 -8.56 -6.35
C GLU A 271 -12.99 -9.47 -5.18
N THR A 272 -13.71 -10.56 -5.49
CA THR A 272 -13.98 -11.64 -4.55
C THR A 272 -12.91 -12.72 -4.70
N TYR A 273 -12.37 -13.20 -3.59
CA TYR A 273 -11.31 -14.20 -3.54
C TYR A 273 -11.63 -15.33 -2.55
N LEU A 274 -10.98 -16.47 -2.76
CA LEU A 274 -11.02 -17.59 -1.81
C LEU A 274 -10.03 -17.34 -0.66
N TRP A 275 -10.54 -17.36 0.55
CA TRP A 275 -9.80 -17.20 1.79
C TRP A 275 -9.82 -18.50 2.58
N ALA A 276 -8.65 -19.03 2.91
CA ALA A 276 -8.54 -20.17 3.82
C ALA A 276 -8.60 -19.67 5.27
N ASN A 277 -9.76 -19.83 5.89
CA ASN A 277 -10.03 -19.36 7.24
C ASN A 277 -9.25 -20.23 8.26
N PRO A 278 -8.27 -19.67 9.00
CA PRO A 278 -7.43 -20.42 9.93
C PRO A 278 -8.21 -20.95 11.15
N ASP A 279 -9.31 -20.30 11.53
CA ASP A 279 -10.13 -20.66 12.69
C ASP A 279 -11.09 -21.81 12.37
N THR A 280 -11.82 -21.68 11.25
CA THR A 280 -12.81 -22.68 10.83
C THR A 280 -12.20 -23.82 10.03
N ARG A 281 -10.97 -23.64 9.52
CA ARG A 281 -10.26 -24.54 8.59
C ARG A 281 -11.06 -24.82 7.31
N LYS A 282 -11.85 -23.85 6.85
CA LYS A 282 -12.64 -23.91 5.62
C LYS A 282 -12.17 -22.86 4.62
N VAL A 283 -12.47 -23.11 3.36
CA VAL A 283 -12.32 -22.10 2.31
C VAL A 283 -13.62 -21.33 2.21
N GLU A 284 -13.53 -20.02 2.43
CA GLU A 284 -14.64 -19.09 2.44
C GLU A 284 -14.39 -18.04 1.34
N GLU A 285 -15.46 -17.44 0.82
CA GLU A 285 -15.33 -16.32 -0.11
C GLU A 285 -15.31 -15.02 0.68
N ARG A 286 -14.36 -14.14 0.33
CA ARG A 286 -14.28 -12.79 0.84
C ARG A 286 -14.13 -11.81 -0.30
N ARG A 287 -14.51 -10.56 -0.06
CA ARG A 287 -14.31 -9.46 -1.00
C ARG A 287 -13.22 -8.55 -0.49
N GLU A 288 -12.44 -7.99 -1.38
CA GLU A 288 -11.45 -6.98 -1.03
C GLU A 288 -12.11 -5.65 -0.66
N GLY A 289 -11.57 -4.99 0.36
CA GLY A 289 -11.65 -3.54 0.47
C GLY A 289 -10.63 -2.87 -0.44
N VAL A 290 -10.92 -1.63 -0.85
CA VAL A 290 -9.99 -0.74 -1.56
C VAL A 290 -9.86 0.54 -0.75
N THR A 291 -8.65 0.80 -0.25
CA THR A 291 -8.30 2.05 0.41
C THR A 291 -7.72 3.02 -0.61
N VAL A 292 -8.12 4.30 -0.51
CA VAL A 292 -7.59 5.40 -1.31
C VAL A 292 -6.79 6.31 -0.40
N SER A 293 -5.50 6.49 -0.67
CA SER A 293 -4.69 7.53 -0.04
C SER A 293 -4.54 8.73 -0.98
N TRP A 294 -4.76 9.92 -0.44
CA TRP A 294 -4.73 11.18 -1.17
C TRP A 294 -3.48 11.97 -0.79
N PHE A 295 -2.77 12.51 -1.78
CA PHE A 295 -1.62 13.38 -1.53
C PHE A 295 -1.61 14.56 -2.49
N ALA A 296 -1.11 15.70 -2.03
CA ALA A 296 -0.97 16.89 -2.85
C ALA A 296 0.28 17.69 -2.48
N SER A 297 0.86 18.42 -3.45
CA SER A 297 2.00 19.31 -3.17
C SER A 297 1.59 20.63 -2.51
N ALA A 298 0.29 20.96 -2.50
CA ALA A 298 -0.29 22.11 -1.83
C ALA A 298 -1.81 21.91 -1.63
N GLY A 299 -2.41 22.73 -0.76
CA GLY A 299 -3.80 22.58 -0.34
C GLY A 299 -3.94 21.52 0.76
N SER A 300 -5.17 21.16 1.11
CA SER A 300 -5.45 20.16 2.14
C SER A 300 -6.65 19.29 1.78
N PHE A 301 -6.61 18.03 2.19
CA PHE A 301 -7.74 17.11 2.07
C PHE A 301 -8.55 17.11 3.37
N ALA A 302 -9.86 16.84 3.26
CA ALA A 302 -10.71 16.63 4.43
C ALA A 302 -10.34 15.34 5.17
N GLU A 303 -9.99 14.29 4.41
CA GLU A 303 -9.52 13.01 4.94
C GLU A 303 -8.22 12.60 4.23
N GLU A 304 -7.23 12.09 4.95
CA GLU A 304 -6.00 11.59 4.32
C GLU A 304 -6.26 10.29 3.53
N GLN A 305 -7.20 9.49 4.01
CA GLN A 305 -7.59 8.22 3.41
C GLN A 305 -9.11 8.09 3.34
N THR A 306 -9.57 7.55 2.22
CA THR A 306 -10.96 7.14 2.02
C THR A 306 -10.98 5.74 1.42
N GLY A 307 -12.11 5.28 0.91
CA GLY A 307 -12.18 3.97 0.26
C GLY A 307 -13.47 3.23 0.54
N ARG A 308 -13.44 1.92 0.27
CA ARG A 308 -14.56 1.00 0.43
C ARG A 308 -14.07 -0.24 1.14
N SER A 309 -14.82 -0.66 2.15
CA SER A 309 -14.55 -1.91 2.86
C SER A 309 -15.07 -3.11 2.05
N GLU A 310 -14.72 -4.31 2.49
CA GLU A 310 -15.27 -5.57 1.97
C GLU A 310 -16.81 -5.61 1.96
N ARG A 311 -17.47 -4.81 2.81
CA ARG A 311 -18.94 -4.77 2.97
C ARG A 311 -19.64 -3.81 1.99
N ASP A 312 -18.90 -2.91 1.36
CA ASP A 312 -19.44 -1.89 0.45
C ASP A 312 -19.53 -2.43 -0.98
N VAL A 313 -20.48 -3.35 -1.17
CA VAL A 313 -20.53 -4.27 -2.34
C VAL A 313 -20.94 -3.64 -3.67
N ASP A 314 -21.60 -2.47 -3.68
CA ASP A 314 -22.11 -1.81 -4.89
C ASP A 314 -21.40 -0.48 -5.18
N VAL A 315 -20.23 -0.25 -4.59
CA VAL A 315 -19.50 1.01 -4.71
C VAL A 315 -18.07 0.79 -5.18
N SER A 316 -17.75 1.33 -6.36
CA SER A 316 -16.41 1.26 -6.98
C SER A 316 -15.77 2.65 -7.12
N HIS A 317 -15.95 3.49 -6.11
CA HIS A 317 -15.35 4.82 -6.06
C HIS A 317 -15.07 5.25 -4.63
N GLY A 318 -14.10 6.14 -4.46
CA GLY A 318 -13.80 6.86 -3.23
C GLY A 318 -13.93 8.36 -3.47
N SER A 319 -14.44 9.09 -2.49
CA SER A 319 -14.66 10.54 -2.59
C SER A 319 -13.98 11.26 -1.45
N ASN A 320 -13.49 12.47 -1.71
CA ASN A 320 -12.83 13.32 -0.74
C ASN A 320 -13.07 14.80 -1.10
N VAL A 321 -12.93 15.70 -0.12
CA VAL A 321 -12.97 17.15 -0.36
C VAL A 321 -11.54 17.67 -0.34
N TRP A 322 -11.14 18.36 -1.39
CA TRP A 322 -9.85 19.06 -1.45
C TRP A 322 -10.07 20.57 -1.39
N THR A 323 -9.31 21.25 -0.52
CA THR A 323 -9.27 22.71 -0.44
C THR A 323 -8.00 23.20 -1.12
N ALA A 324 -8.17 23.97 -2.20
CA ALA A 324 -7.06 24.54 -2.96
C ALA A 324 -6.28 25.56 -2.11
N PRO A 325 -4.96 25.72 -2.34
CA PRO A 325 -4.18 26.79 -1.73
C PRO A 325 -4.77 28.18 -2.04
N SER A 326 -4.56 29.14 -1.13
CA SER A 326 -5.05 30.52 -1.28
C SER A 326 -4.24 31.36 -2.27
N ALA A 327 -3.08 30.88 -2.72
CA ALA A 327 -2.23 31.55 -3.69
C ALA A 327 -2.20 30.74 -5.00
N PRO A 328 -2.08 31.41 -6.17
CA PRO A 328 -1.94 30.72 -7.44
C PRO A 328 -0.72 29.79 -7.45
N ALA A 329 -0.93 28.57 -7.92
CA ALA A 329 0.10 27.53 -7.92
C ALA A 329 -0.24 26.39 -8.89
N THR A 330 0.80 25.70 -9.35
CA THR A 330 0.65 24.38 -9.96
C THR A 330 0.74 23.33 -8.86
N VAL A 331 -0.29 22.49 -8.73
CA VAL A 331 -0.39 21.48 -7.67
C VAL A 331 -0.33 20.08 -8.29
N HIS A 332 0.63 19.26 -7.83
CA HIS A 332 0.61 17.83 -8.12
C HIS A 332 -0.31 17.15 -7.12
N VAL A 333 -1.15 16.26 -7.62
CA VAL A 333 -2.03 15.40 -6.83
C VAL A 333 -1.69 13.95 -7.14
N TRP A 334 -1.47 13.14 -6.11
CA TRP A 334 -1.25 11.71 -6.22
C TRP A 334 -2.40 10.96 -5.56
N VAL A 335 -2.88 9.94 -6.26
CA VAL A 335 -3.92 9.05 -5.72
C VAL A 335 -3.36 7.63 -5.74
N VAL A 336 -3.36 6.99 -4.58
CA VAL A 336 -2.86 5.62 -4.39
C VAL A 336 -4.01 4.73 -3.94
N LEU A 337 -4.29 3.67 -4.69
CA LEU A 337 -5.20 2.59 -4.31
C LEU A 337 -4.39 1.45 -3.67
N ARG A 338 -4.94 0.86 -2.60
CA ARG A 338 -4.44 -0.38 -2.00
C ARG A 338 -5.60 -1.31 -1.71
N ASP A 339 -5.50 -2.55 -2.15
CA ASP A 339 -6.45 -3.59 -1.74
C ASP A 339 -5.97 -4.31 -0.46
N ASP A 340 -6.87 -5.09 0.15
CA ASP A 340 -6.57 -5.87 1.37
C ASP A 340 -5.57 -7.01 1.14
N ARG A 341 -5.35 -7.41 -0.12
CA ARG A 341 -4.43 -8.47 -0.51
C ARG A 341 -3.02 -7.94 -0.83
N GLY A 342 -2.81 -6.63 -0.76
CA GLY A 342 -1.52 -5.97 -0.94
C GLY A 342 -1.24 -5.54 -2.37
N GLY A 343 -2.22 -5.60 -3.27
CA GLY A 343 -2.13 -4.95 -4.58
C GLY A 343 -2.17 -3.43 -4.44
N VAL A 344 -1.49 -2.76 -5.38
CA VAL A 344 -1.27 -1.30 -5.33
C VAL A 344 -1.50 -0.70 -6.71
N GLY A 345 -2.37 0.31 -6.78
CA GLY A 345 -2.60 1.14 -7.96
C GLY A 345 -2.23 2.58 -7.68
N PHE A 346 -1.77 3.33 -8.68
CA PHE A 346 -1.62 4.77 -8.51
C PHE A 346 -1.66 5.53 -9.83
N ARG A 347 -2.00 6.81 -9.72
CA ARG A 347 -1.97 7.82 -10.80
C ARG A 347 -1.54 9.18 -10.22
N GLU A 348 -1.00 10.00 -11.10
CA GLU A 348 -0.56 11.36 -10.81
C GLU A 348 -1.36 12.33 -11.67
N TYR A 349 -1.66 13.49 -11.11
CA TYR A 349 -2.45 14.53 -11.75
C TYR A 349 -1.81 15.89 -11.50
N LEU A 350 -2.02 16.80 -12.44
CA LEU A 350 -1.59 18.18 -12.32
C LEU A 350 -2.81 19.10 -12.33
N LEU A 351 -2.93 19.97 -11.33
CA LEU A 351 -3.97 20.99 -11.22
C LEU A 351 -3.34 22.37 -11.29
N ARG A 352 -4.04 23.32 -11.91
CA ARG A 352 -3.68 24.74 -11.84
C ARG A 352 -4.64 25.45 -10.89
N VAL A 353 -4.07 26.20 -9.96
CA VAL A 353 -4.79 27.07 -9.05
C VAL A 353 -4.57 28.51 -9.49
N ASP A 354 -5.67 29.22 -9.76
CA ASP A 354 -5.69 30.59 -10.30
C ASP A 354 -6.37 31.59 -9.34
#